data_AF-A0A967GLQ6-F1
#
_entry.id   AF-A0A967GLQ6-F1
#
_cell.length_a   1.000
_cell.length_b   1.000
_cell.length_c   1.000
_cell.angle_alpha   90.00
_cell.angle_beta   90.00
_cell.angle_gamma   90.00
#
_symmetry.space_group_name_H-M   'P 1'
#
loop_
_entity.id
_entity.type
_entity.pdbx_description
1 polymer ?
#
loop_
_entity_poly.entity_id
_entity_poly.type
_entity_poly.pdbx_seq_one_letter_code
_entity_poly.pdbx_strand_id
1 'polypeptide(L)'
;MGGFPVFSFRKHTVKTPALLVLFTAGLATAGPKDFDRLTFHAAPKSLATDATTEDWPRFLGPRHDLHSRETKLLKSWPASGPKVVWEVN
;
A
#
# COMPACT_ATOMS: atom_id res chain seq x y z
N MET A 1 45.80 34.55 49.55
CA MET A 1 45.38 33.59 48.50
C MET A 1 44.51 32.54 49.17
N GLY A 2 43.26 32.37 48.73
CA GLY A 2 42.35 31.36 49.28
C GLY A 2 40.90 31.86 49.26
N GLY A 3 40.28 31.84 48.09
CA GLY A 3 38.88 32.23 47.92
C GLY A 3 37.92 31.19 48.48
N PHE A 4 36.91 31.64 49.22
CA PHE A 4 35.78 30.81 49.62
C PHE A 4 34.82 30.68 48.43
N PRO A 5 34.46 29.47 47.97
CA PRO A 5 33.41 29.35 46.97
C PRO A 5 32.03 29.55 47.63
N VAL A 6 31.29 30.51 47.08
CA VAL A 6 29.85 30.71 47.26
C VAL A 6 29.10 29.43 46.83
N PHE A 7 28.26 28.89 47.71
CA PHE A 7 27.34 27.80 47.37
C PHE A 7 26.17 28.36 46.55
N SER A 8 26.26 28.25 45.23
CA SER A 8 25.15 28.58 44.33
C SER A 8 24.19 27.38 44.24
N PHE A 9 23.02 27.49 44.86
CA PHE A 9 21.92 26.55 44.68
C PHE A 9 21.42 26.61 43.22
N ARG A 10 21.74 25.58 42.43
CA ARG A 10 21.17 25.42 41.08
C ARG A 10 19.78 24.79 41.23
N LYS A 11 18.74 25.54 40.89
CA LYS A 11 17.37 25.01 40.80
C LYS A 11 17.34 23.86 39.79
N HIS A 12 17.12 22.64 40.24
CA HIS A 12 16.90 21.50 39.35
C HIS A 12 15.45 21.55 38.86
N THR A 13 15.23 22.17 37.71
CA THR A 13 13.99 21.98 36.95
C THR A 13 14.15 20.71 36.12
N VAL A 14 13.59 19.60 36.58
CA VAL A 14 13.38 18.41 35.75
C VAL A 14 12.33 18.78 34.71
N LYS A 15 12.78 19.05 33.49
CA LYS A 15 11.91 19.16 32.32
C LYS A 15 11.61 17.75 31.87
N THR A 16 10.47 17.20 32.24
CA THR A 16 9.94 15.97 31.64
C THR A 16 9.50 16.31 30.22
N PRO A 17 10.12 15.79 29.14
CA PRO A 17 9.45 15.81 27.86
C PRO A 17 8.49 14.62 27.82
N ALA A 18 7.20 14.92 27.81
CA ALA A 18 6.18 13.97 27.40
C ALA A 18 6.51 13.53 25.98
N LEU A 19 7.03 12.32 25.83
CA LEU A 19 7.28 11.72 24.52
C LEU A 19 6.14 10.78 24.18
N LEU A 20 5.08 11.33 23.58
CA LEU A 20 4.06 10.54 22.89
C LEU A 20 4.64 10.16 21.52
N VAL A 21 5.25 8.98 21.43
CA VAL A 21 5.68 8.42 20.15
C VAL A 21 4.47 7.78 19.47
N LEU A 22 3.79 8.52 18.60
CA LEU A 22 2.88 7.95 17.61
C LEU A 22 3.73 7.28 16.51
N PHE A 23 3.96 5.99 16.64
CA PHE A 23 4.51 5.18 15.53
C PHE A 23 3.39 4.96 14.51
N THR A 24 3.19 5.91 13.60
CA THR A 24 2.53 5.61 12.33
C THR A 24 3.50 4.77 11.50
N ALA A 25 3.43 3.45 11.65
CA ALA A 25 4.11 2.53 10.75
C ALA A 25 3.54 2.75 9.34
N GLY A 26 4.27 3.51 8.52
CA GLY A 26 3.98 3.61 7.10
C GLY A 26 4.16 2.23 6.50
N LEU A 27 3.07 1.59 6.05
CA LEU A 27 3.18 0.49 5.10
C LEU A 27 3.81 1.08 3.84
N ALA A 28 5.11 0.83 3.66
CA ALA A 28 5.76 1.07 2.39
C ALA A 28 5.19 0.08 1.39
N THR A 29 4.17 0.49 0.63
CA THR A 29 3.78 -0.20 -0.60
C THR A 29 4.99 -0.11 -1.52
N ALA A 30 5.67 -1.24 -1.76
CA ALA A 30 6.71 -1.30 -2.78
C ALA A 30 6.12 -0.77 -4.08
N GLY A 31 6.75 0.26 -4.66
CA GLY A 31 6.34 0.81 -5.94
C GLY A 31 6.39 -0.26 -7.03
N PRO A 32 5.63 -0.10 -8.13
CA PRO A 32 5.73 -0.97 -9.28
C PRO A 32 7.20 -1.08 -9.71
N LYS A 33 7.71 -2.31 -9.82
CA LYS A 33 9.02 -2.53 -10.44
C LYS A 33 8.85 -2.34 -11.94
N ASP A 34 9.65 -1.46 -12.52
CA ASP A 34 9.66 -1.25 -13.96
C ASP A 34 10.01 -2.58 -14.66
N PHE A 35 9.17 -2.96 -15.62
CA PHE A 35 9.38 -4.11 -16.47
C PHE A 35 9.49 -3.60 -17.90
N ASP A 36 10.67 -3.77 -18.50
CA ASP A 36 11.04 -3.21 -19.80
C ASP A 36 10.16 -3.70 -20.97
N ARG A 37 9.62 -4.90 -20.84
CA ARG A 37 8.71 -5.51 -21.82
C ARG A 37 7.24 -5.13 -21.62
N LEU A 38 6.90 -4.36 -20.60
CA LEU A 38 5.53 -3.97 -20.28
C LEU A 38 5.13 -2.69 -21.03
N THR A 39 4.13 -2.79 -21.90
CA THR A 39 3.55 -1.63 -22.59
C THR A 39 2.15 -1.37 -22.07
N PHE A 40 1.87 -0.13 -21.66
CA PHE A 40 0.53 0.32 -21.27
C PHE A 40 -0.13 1.12 -22.40
N HIS A 41 -1.36 0.78 -22.78
CA HIS A 41 -2.13 1.48 -23.82
C HIS A 41 -3.19 2.43 -23.23
N ALA A 42 -3.71 2.14 -22.03
CA ALA A 42 -4.69 2.98 -21.35
C ALA A 42 -4.76 2.65 -19.85
N ALA A 43 -5.42 3.50 -19.07
CA ALA A 43 -5.85 3.14 -17.72
C ALA A 43 -7.05 2.16 -17.76
N PRO A 44 -7.14 1.20 -16.82
CA PRO A 44 -8.28 0.31 -16.71
C PRO A 44 -9.54 1.07 -16.29
N LYS A 45 -10.71 0.52 -16.62
CA LYS A 45 -11.99 1.04 -16.14
C LYS A 45 -12.13 0.78 -14.64
N SER A 46 -12.76 1.71 -13.93
CA SER A 46 -13.12 1.51 -12.53
C SER A 46 -14.04 0.28 -12.36
N LEU A 47 -13.87 -0.42 -11.24
CA LEU A 47 -14.78 -1.52 -10.86
C LEU A 47 -16.21 -1.00 -10.71
N ALA A 48 -17.19 -1.89 -10.89
CA ALA A 48 -18.58 -1.57 -10.57
C ALA A 48 -18.75 -1.48 -9.04
N THR A 49 -19.64 -0.60 -8.57
CA THR A 49 -19.82 -0.27 -7.14
C THR A 49 -20.00 -1.49 -6.24
N ASP A 50 -20.71 -2.52 -6.72
CA ASP A 50 -20.99 -3.75 -5.96
C ASP A 50 -20.30 -4.99 -6.56
N ALA A 51 -19.16 -4.80 -7.24
CA ALA A 51 -18.38 -5.92 -7.75
C ALA A 51 -17.64 -6.63 -6.60
N THR A 52 -17.66 -7.96 -6.64
CA THR A 52 -16.80 -8.81 -5.79
C THR A 52 -15.57 -9.19 -6.61
N THR A 53 -14.38 -8.98 -6.06
CA THR A 53 -13.09 -9.40 -6.63
C THR A 53 -12.48 -10.50 -5.79
N GLU A 54 -11.66 -11.37 -6.37
CA GLU A 54 -11.01 -12.45 -5.63
C GLU A 54 -9.58 -12.70 -6.09
N ASP A 55 -8.63 -12.56 -5.16
CA ASP A 55 -7.24 -12.81 -5.44
C ASP A 55 -6.95 -14.30 -5.70
N TRP A 56 -6.03 -14.55 -6.63
CA TRP A 56 -5.53 -15.89 -6.98
C TRP A 56 -4.06 -16.06 -6.56
N PRO A 57 -3.78 -16.27 -5.26
CA PRO A 57 -2.41 -16.33 -4.75
C PRO A 57 -1.67 -17.63 -5.10
N ARG A 58 -2.37 -18.65 -5.61
CA ARG A 58 -1.82 -19.98 -5.90
C ARG A 58 -2.58 -20.65 -7.03
N PHE A 59 -1.96 -21.69 -7.60
CA PHE A 59 -2.61 -22.53 -8.61
C PHE A 59 -3.93 -23.09 -8.08
N LEU A 60 -4.95 -23.16 -8.95
CA LEU A 60 -6.34 -23.52 -8.62
C LEU A 60 -7.09 -22.52 -7.71
N GLY A 61 -6.51 -21.34 -7.46
CA GLY A 61 -7.13 -20.27 -6.68
C GLY A 61 -7.07 -20.49 -5.17
N PRO A 62 -7.73 -19.63 -4.38
CA PRO A 62 -7.65 -19.65 -2.92
C PRO A 62 -8.22 -20.94 -2.30
N ARG A 63 -9.15 -21.59 -3.00
CA ARG A 63 -9.89 -22.78 -2.54
C ARG A 63 -9.50 -24.08 -3.23
N HIS A 64 -8.53 -24.05 -4.14
CA HIS A 64 -8.09 -25.23 -4.89
C HIS A 64 -9.13 -25.89 -5.78
N ASP A 65 -10.10 -25.12 -6.24
CA ASP A 65 -11.27 -25.61 -6.95
C ASP A 65 -11.39 -25.07 -8.38
N LEU A 66 -10.48 -24.20 -8.86
CA LEU A 66 -10.59 -23.52 -10.17
C LEU A 66 -11.85 -22.63 -10.31
N HIS A 67 -12.50 -22.26 -9.21
CA HIS A 67 -13.70 -21.43 -9.25
C HIS A 67 -13.43 -20.02 -8.72
N SER A 68 -13.84 -19.02 -9.51
CA SER A 68 -13.87 -17.61 -9.11
C SER A 68 -15.28 -17.22 -8.66
N ARG A 69 -15.37 -16.44 -7.58
CA ARG A 69 -16.63 -15.85 -7.08
C ARG A 69 -16.89 -14.42 -7.59
N GLU A 70 -16.09 -13.96 -8.53
CA GLU A 70 -16.17 -12.58 -9.02
C GLU A 70 -17.50 -12.27 -9.71
N THR A 71 -17.98 -11.04 -9.55
CA THR A 71 -19.29 -10.61 -10.05
C THR A 71 -19.18 -9.43 -11.02
N LYS A 72 -20.28 -9.12 -11.72
CA LYS A 72 -20.38 -7.98 -12.67
C LYS A 72 -19.37 -8.01 -13.84
N LEU A 73 -18.85 -9.19 -14.16
CA LEU A 73 -18.01 -9.43 -15.34
C LEU A 73 -18.84 -9.31 -16.64
N LEU A 74 -18.21 -8.84 -17.70
CA LEU A 74 -18.77 -8.83 -19.06
C LEU A 74 -19.10 -10.28 -19.48
N LYS A 75 -20.37 -10.53 -19.81
CA LYS A 75 -20.84 -11.84 -20.27
C LYS A 75 -20.66 -12.05 -21.77
N SER A 76 -20.56 -10.97 -22.53
CA SER A 76 -20.26 -10.97 -23.96
C SER A 76 -19.27 -9.86 -24.26
N TRP A 77 -18.43 -10.09 -25.26
CA TRP A 77 -17.50 -9.08 -25.73
C TRP A 77 -18.17 -8.17 -26.76
N PRO A 78 -17.80 -6.88 -26.81
CA PRO A 78 -18.15 -6.02 -27.95
C PRO A 78 -17.62 -6.61 -29.26
N ALA A 79 -18.23 -6.26 -30.39
CA ALA A 79 -17.78 -6.71 -31.72
C ALA A 79 -16.32 -6.31 -32.03
N SER A 80 -15.87 -5.18 -31.49
CA SER A 80 -14.48 -4.70 -31.60
C SER A 80 -13.51 -5.40 -30.62
N GLY A 81 -14.00 -6.31 -29.77
CA GLY A 81 -13.26 -6.87 -28.66
C GLY A 81 -13.16 -5.94 -27.44
N PRO A 82 -12.63 -6.46 -26.32
CA PRO A 82 -12.33 -5.65 -25.14
C PRO A 82 -11.17 -4.68 -25.44
N LYS A 83 -11.21 -3.52 -24.79
CA LYS A 83 -10.12 -2.54 -24.89
C LYS A 83 -8.86 -3.11 -24.21
N VAL A 84 -7.77 -3.19 -24.96
CA VAL A 84 -6.45 -3.55 -24.42
C VAL A 84 -5.95 -2.45 -23.49
N VAL A 85 -5.57 -2.81 -22.26
CA VAL A 85 -5.06 -1.89 -21.23
C VAL A 85 -3.54 -1.93 -21.19
N TRP A 86 -2.96 -3.13 -21.29
CA TRP A 86 -1.52 -3.37 -21.28
C TRP A 86 -1.20 -4.68 -22.01
N GLU A 87 0.06 -4.86 -22.38
CA GLU A 87 0.59 -6.11 -22.93
C GLU A 87 2.05 -6.31 -22.49
N VAL A 88 2.51 -7.57 -22.57
CA VAL A 88 3.90 -7.96 -22.35
C VAL A 88 4.34 -8.76 -23.56
N ASN A 89 5.35 -8.26 -24.29
CA ASN A 89 5.88 -8.88 -25.51
C ASN A 89 7.28 -9.45 -25.30
#